data_AF-A0A9E5LFJ6-F1
#
_entry.id   AF-A0A9E5LFJ6-F1
#
_cell.length_a   1.000
_cell.length_b   1.000
_cell.length_c   1.000
_cell.angle_alpha   90.00
_cell.angle_beta   90.00
_cell.angle_gamma   90.00
#
_symmetry.space_group_name_H-M   'P 1'
#
loop_
_entity.id
_entity.type
_entity.pdbx_description
1 polymer ?
#
loop_
_entity_poly.entity_id
_entity_poly.type
_entity_poly.pdbx_seq_one_letter_code
_entity_poly.pdbx_strand_id
1 'polypeptide(L)'
;MWFAPFVSSRAPLYPITESAARMQERIACPMALPVTTRIDEKISRRYVPEAIFEQVADDEEISEASGDDTMDILPAEIDLLDVFRETLVLALPDYPRAEGVELGERVFSEEGVKPMRDADAKPFAGLAALKEKMEKGD
;
A
#
# COMPACT_ATOMS: atom_id res chain seq x y z
N MET A 1 17.39 -1.14 -60.48
CA MET A 1 16.97 -2.36 -59.77
C MET A 1 17.67 -2.42 -58.43
N TRP A 2 17.11 -1.81 -57.39
CA TRP A 2 17.51 -2.03 -56.00
C TRP A 2 16.24 -1.97 -55.16
N PHE A 3 15.77 -3.15 -54.75
CA PHE A 3 14.69 -3.34 -53.79
C PHE A 3 15.26 -3.05 -52.39
N ALA A 4 14.63 -2.14 -51.64
CA ALA A 4 14.87 -2.00 -50.21
C ALA A 4 13.97 -2.99 -49.44
N PRO A 5 14.45 -3.60 -48.35
CA PRO A 5 13.69 -4.58 -47.59
C PRO A 5 12.59 -3.91 -46.77
N PHE A 6 11.41 -4.51 -46.82
CA PHE A 6 10.28 -4.22 -45.94
C PHE A 6 10.66 -4.60 -44.51
N VAL A 7 11.08 -3.62 -43.71
CA VAL A 7 11.11 -3.76 -42.24
C VAL A 7 9.66 -3.71 -41.78
N SER A 8 9.10 -4.88 -41.53
CA SER A 8 7.84 -5.03 -40.79
C SER A 8 8.09 -4.63 -39.34
N SER A 9 7.93 -3.34 -39.03
CA SER A 9 7.70 -2.90 -37.66
C SER A 9 6.31 -3.40 -37.27
N ARG A 10 6.27 -4.53 -36.55
CA ARG A 10 5.04 -5.01 -35.92
C ARG A 10 4.78 -4.07 -34.74
N ALA A 11 3.96 -3.05 -34.97
CA ALA A 11 3.46 -2.21 -33.90
C ALA A 11 2.81 -3.09 -32.82
N PRO A 12 3.01 -2.80 -31.52
CA PRO A 12 2.29 -3.51 -30.48
C PRO A 12 0.78 -3.36 -30.73
N LEU A 13 0.06 -4.48 -30.62
CA LEU A 13 -1.34 -4.63 -31.04
C LEU A 13 -2.34 -3.74 -30.28
N TYR A 14 -1.91 -3.02 -29.24
CA TYR A 14 -2.73 -2.06 -28.50
C TYR A 14 -1.84 -0.90 -28.01
N PRO A 15 -2.28 0.36 -28.14
CA PRO A 15 -1.55 1.47 -27.55
C PRO A 15 -1.64 1.37 -26.02
N ILE A 16 -0.52 1.14 -25.35
CA ILE A 16 -0.40 1.34 -23.90
C ILE A 16 -0.54 2.85 -23.71
N THR A 17 -1.72 3.31 -23.28
CA THR A 17 -1.90 4.71 -22.91
C THR A 17 -1.37 4.88 -21.50
N GLU A 18 -0.14 5.37 -21.39
CA GLU A 18 0.47 5.68 -20.10
C GLU A 18 0.03 7.10 -19.68
N SER A 19 -0.77 7.21 -18.64
CA SER A 19 -1.30 8.48 -18.14
C SER A 19 -0.81 8.75 -16.72
N ALA A 20 -0.07 9.85 -16.55
CA ALA A 20 0.33 10.33 -15.22
C ALA A 20 -0.70 11.32 -14.69
N ALA A 21 -1.22 11.09 -13.48
CA ALA A 21 -2.12 12.00 -12.80
C ALA A 21 -1.51 12.55 -11.50
N ARG A 22 -2.04 13.67 -11.02
CA ARG A 22 -1.65 14.31 -9.76
C ARG A 22 -2.92 14.61 -8.97
N MET A 23 -2.97 14.21 -7.69
CA MET A 23 -4.14 14.43 -6.84
C MET A 23 -3.72 14.76 -5.40
N GLN A 24 -4.46 15.65 -4.74
CA GLN A 24 -4.31 15.92 -3.31
C GLN A 24 -5.62 15.61 -2.62
N GLU A 25 -5.57 14.84 -1.52
CA GLU A 25 -6.75 14.49 -0.76
C GLU A 25 -6.59 14.78 0.74
N ARG A 26 -7.71 15.11 1.38
CA ARG A 26 -7.81 15.36 2.81
C ARG A 26 -8.62 14.25 3.44
N ILE A 27 -8.01 13.48 4.33
CA ILE A 27 -8.65 12.32 4.97
C ILE A 27 -9.06 12.71 6.40
N ALA A 28 -10.30 12.42 6.76
CA ALA A 28 -10.84 12.65 8.10
C ALA A 28 -11.15 11.30 8.77
N CYS A 29 -10.38 10.94 9.80
CA CYS A 29 -10.68 9.81 10.66
C CYS A 29 -11.49 10.31 11.88
N PRO A 30 -12.61 9.67 12.28
CA PRO A 30 -13.44 10.14 13.40
C PRO A 30 -12.70 10.22 14.74
N MET A 31 -11.64 9.41 14.91
CA MET A 31 -10.87 9.29 16.14
C MET A 31 -9.56 10.10 16.14
N ALA A 32 -9.24 10.81 15.05
CA ALA A 32 -8.00 11.55 14.89
C ALA A 32 -8.23 12.96 14.33
N LEU A 33 -7.22 13.81 14.45
CA LEU A 33 -7.22 15.09 13.77
C LEU A 33 -7.19 14.85 12.25
N PRO A 34 -7.85 15.71 11.45
CA PRO A 34 -7.83 15.59 9.99
C PRO A 34 -6.39 15.70 9.48
N VAL A 35 -5.98 14.77 8.62
CA VAL A 35 -4.65 14.70 8.03
C VAL A 35 -4.76 14.95 6.54
N THR A 36 -3.85 15.76 6.00
CA THR A 36 -3.70 15.94 4.55
C THR A 36 -2.51 15.13 4.07
N THR A 37 -2.74 14.25 3.11
CA THR A 37 -1.68 13.43 2.51
C THR A 37 -1.60 13.76 1.02
N ARG A 38 -0.38 13.89 0.51
CA ARG A 38 -0.14 14.10 -0.92
C ARG A 38 0.26 12.78 -1.56
N ILE A 39 -0.43 12.39 -2.64
CA ILE A 39 -0.18 11.15 -3.38
C ILE A 39 0.14 11.52 -4.83
N ASP A 40 1.36 11.18 -5.27
CA ASP A 40 1.82 11.37 -6.65
C ASP A 40 2.21 9.99 -7.21
N GLU A 41 1.20 9.24 -7.68
CA GLU A 41 1.40 7.91 -8.29
C GLU A 41 1.06 7.91 -9.77
N LYS A 42 1.79 7.10 -10.53
CA LYS A 42 1.47 6.83 -11.94
C LYS A 42 0.47 5.70 -11.99
N ILE A 43 -0.57 5.86 -12.82
CA ILE A 43 -1.63 4.86 -12.96
C ILE A 43 -1.55 4.27 -14.37
N SER A 44 -1.49 2.94 -14.44
CA SER A 44 -1.60 2.18 -15.68
C SER A 44 -2.72 1.16 -15.54
N ARG A 45 -3.63 1.12 -16.52
CA ARG A 45 -4.65 0.07 -16.66
C ARG A 45 -4.66 -0.44 -18.09
N ARG A 46 -4.77 -1.75 -18.26
CA ARG A 46 -4.75 -2.41 -19.56
C ARG A 46 -6.08 -3.08 -19.83
N TYR A 47 -6.90 -2.42 -20.64
CA TYR A 47 -8.19 -2.97 -21.08
C TYR A 47 -8.01 -3.89 -22.29
N VAL A 48 -8.52 -5.12 -22.17
CA VAL A 48 -8.47 -6.13 -23.23
C VAL A 48 -9.86 -6.72 -23.52
N PRO A 49 -10.10 -7.25 -24.73
CA PRO A 49 -11.31 -8.02 -25.00
C PRO A 49 -11.50 -9.18 -24.00
N GLU A 50 -12.75 -9.48 -23.63
CA GLU A 50 -13.13 -10.55 -22.69
C GLU A 50 -12.48 -11.90 -23.04
N ALA A 51 -12.51 -12.30 -24.32
CA ALA A 51 -11.90 -13.56 -24.76
C ALA A 51 -10.38 -13.64 -24.49
N ILE A 52 -9.66 -12.51 -24.45
CA ILE A 52 -8.23 -12.48 -24.11
C ILE A 52 -8.05 -12.54 -22.60
N PHE A 53 -8.92 -11.86 -21.84
CA PHE A 53 -8.90 -11.89 -20.38
C PHE A 53 -9.13 -13.31 -19.85
N GLU A 54 -10.15 -14.01 -20.35
CA GLU A 54 -10.46 -15.40 -19.97
C GLU A 54 -9.31 -16.35 -20.30
N GLN A 55 -8.66 -16.20 -21.45
CA GLN A 55 -7.49 -17.02 -21.81
C GLN A 55 -6.32 -16.86 -20.83
N VAL A 56 -6.13 -15.66 -20.28
CA VAL A 56 -5.06 -15.39 -19.29
C VAL A 56 -5.49 -15.90 -17.91
N ALA A 57 -6.76 -15.76 -17.55
CA ALA A 57 -7.30 -16.18 -16.25
C ALA A 57 -7.41 -17.71 -16.11
N ASP A 58 -7.75 -18.42 -17.18
CA ASP A 58 -7.93 -19.88 -17.19
C ASP A 58 -6.60 -20.65 -17.23
N ASP A 59 -5.52 -20.00 -17.64
CA ASP A 59 -4.17 -20.59 -17.70
C ASP A 59 -3.34 -20.11 -16.51
N GLU A 60 -3.27 -20.93 -15.47
CA GLU A 60 -2.59 -20.64 -14.20
C GLU A 60 -1.09 -20.35 -14.38
N GLU A 61 -0.43 -20.94 -15.39
CA GLU A 61 0.97 -20.65 -15.71
C GLU A 61 1.11 -19.26 -16.33
N ILE A 62 0.20 -18.87 -17.23
CA ILE A 62 0.19 -17.54 -17.85
C ILE A 62 -0.20 -16.46 -16.84
N SER A 63 -1.21 -16.70 -16.01
CA SER A 63 -1.67 -15.77 -14.97
C SER A 63 -0.52 -15.40 -14.03
N GLU A 64 0.11 -16.39 -13.40
CA GLU A 64 1.20 -16.20 -12.44
C GLU A 64 2.48 -15.66 -13.11
N ALA A 65 2.79 -16.08 -14.35
CA ALA A 65 3.96 -15.58 -15.08
C ALA A 65 3.77 -14.15 -15.60
N SER A 66 2.54 -13.71 -15.84
CA SER A 66 2.25 -12.35 -16.32
C SER A 66 2.36 -11.31 -15.21
N GLY A 67 1.94 -11.64 -13.98
CA GLY A 67 1.98 -10.74 -12.81
C GLY A 67 1.32 -9.39 -13.03
N ASP A 68 0.41 -9.28 -13.99
CA ASP A 68 -0.19 -8.02 -14.44
C ASP A 68 -1.56 -7.79 -13.78
N ASP A 69 -1.52 -7.27 -12.56
CA ASP A 69 -2.72 -6.88 -11.79
C ASP A 69 -3.41 -5.61 -12.35
N THR A 70 -2.96 -5.11 -13.50
CA THR A 70 -3.52 -3.93 -14.15
C THR A 70 -4.43 -4.24 -15.32
N MET A 71 -4.53 -5.53 -15.69
CA MET A 71 -5.36 -6.03 -16.78
C MET A 71 -6.83 -6.09 -16.37
N ASP A 72 -7.71 -5.60 -17.23
CA ASP A 72 -9.16 -5.66 -17.02
C ASP A 72 -9.89 -5.83 -18.37
N ILE A 73 -11.16 -6.24 -18.31
CA ILE A 73 -12.01 -6.41 -19.48
C ILE A 73 -12.38 -5.03 -20.04
N LEU A 74 -12.26 -4.82 -21.35
CA LEU A 74 -12.61 -3.59 -22.04
C LEU A 74 -14.13 -3.35 -21.98
N PRO A 75 -14.61 -2.34 -21.24
CA PRO A 75 -16.04 -2.02 -21.21
C PRO A 75 -16.45 -1.23 -22.46
N ALA A 76 -17.76 -1.01 -22.62
CA ALA A 76 -18.29 -0.14 -23.68
C ALA A 76 -17.87 1.33 -23.53
N GLU A 77 -17.65 1.77 -22.29
CA GLU A 77 -17.17 3.10 -21.92
C GLU A 77 -16.27 2.99 -20.69
N ILE A 78 -15.16 3.72 -20.67
CA ILE A 78 -14.21 3.74 -19.54
C ILE A 78 -14.51 4.97 -18.69
N ASP A 79 -14.96 4.77 -17.45
CA ASP A 79 -15.08 5.85 -16.45
C ASP A 79 -13.73 6.10 -15.78
N LEU A 80 -13.06 7.16 -16.23
CA LEU A 80 -11.77 7.56 -15.66
C LEU A 80 -11.87 7.91 -14.18
N LEU A 81 -12.99 8.52 -13.73
CA LEU A 81 -13.16 8.93 -12.34
C LEU A 81 -13.22 7.71 -11.41
N ASP A 82 -13.83 6.63 -11.86
CA ASP A 82 -13.93 5.39 -11.09
C ASP A 82 -12.57 4.70 -10.97
N VAL A 83 -11.82 4.60 -12.07
CA VAL A 83 -10.43 4.10 -12.08
C VAL A 83 -9.52 4.92 -11.16
N PHE A 84 -9.64 6.24 -11.21
CA PHE A 84 -8.90 7.14 -10.33
C PHE A 84 -9.26 6.94 -8.87
N ARG A 85 -10.55 6.77 -8.55
CA ARG A 85 -11.02 6.55 -7.18
C ARG A 85 -10.48 5.25 -6.60
N GLU A 86 -10.58 4.16 -7.33
CA GLU A 86 -10.06 2.85 -6.90
C GLU A 86 -8.57 2.95 -6.59
N THR A 87 -7.80 3.50 -7.52
CA THR A 87 -6.35 3.64 -7.35
C THR A 87 -6.01 4.54 -6.17
N LEU A 88 -6.76 5.63 -5.97
CA LEU A 88 -6.57 6.53 -4.85
C LEU A 88 -6.81 5.81 -3.53
N VAL A 89 -7.88 5.01 -3.42
CA VAL A 89 -8.20 4.21 -2.24
C VAL A 89 -7.10 3.18 -1.95
N LEU A 90 -6.56 2.52 -2.98
CA LEU A 90 -5.45 1.58 -2.84
C LEU A 90 -4.13 2.26 -2.43
N ALA A 91 -3.90 3.49 -2.88
CA ALA A 91 -2.72 4.28 -2.54
C ALA A 91 -2.80 4.94 -1.15
N LEU A 92 -3.98 4.93 -0.50
CA LEU A 92 -4.13 5.53 0.82
C LEU A 92 -3.30 4.77 1.86
N PRO A 93 -2.57 5.48 2.75
CA PRO A 93 -1.95 4.83 3.89
C PRO A 93 -3.03 4.28 4.84
N ASP A 94 -2.85 3.05 5.32
CA ASP A 94 -3.80 2.36 6.22
C ASP A 94 -4.20 3.17 7.46
N TYR A 95 -3.23 3.92 8.02
CA TYR A 95 -3.39 4.70 9.24
C TYR A 95 -2.73 6.08 9.07
N PRO A 96 -3.43 7.06 8.45
CA PRO A 96 -2.88 8.39 8.28
C PRO A 96 -2.69 9.06 9.64
N ARG A 97 -1.47 9.59 9.88
CA ARG A 97 -1.09 10.20 11.16
C ARG A 97 -0.85 11.70 10.98
N ALA A 98 -1.29 12.49 11.95
CA ALA A 98 -0.92 13.89 11.99
C ALA A 98 0.59 14.04 12.22
N GLU A 99 1.20 15.06 11.60
CA GLU A 99 2.62 15.33 11.77
C GLU A 99 2.97 15.59 13.24
N GLY A 100 4.08 15.02 13.70
CA GLY A 100 4.58 15.19 15.07
C GLY A 100 3.84 14.38 16.14
N VAL A 101 2.91 13.49 15.76
CA VAL A 101 2.20 12.61 16.70
C VAL A 101 2.92 11.27 16.82
N GLU A 102 3.68 11.11 17.90
CA GLU A 102 4.22 9.82 18.33
C GLU A 102 3.17 9.01 19.09
N LEU A 103 3.11 7.71 18.83
CA LEU A 103 2.33 6.79 19.66
C LEU A 103 3.05 6.62 21.00
N GLY A 104 2.60 7.35 22.02
CA GLY A 104 3.09 7.17 23.38
C GLY A 104 2.80 5.76 23.92
N GLU A 105 3.62 5.30 24.87
CA GLU A 105 3.40 4.05 25.60
C GLU A 105 2.10 4.19 26.43
N ARG A 106 1.06 3.44 26.07
CA ARG A 106 -0.17 3.39 26.87
C ARG A 106 -0.02 2.31 27.94
N VAL A 107 0.22 2.73 29.17
CA VAL A 107 0.31 1.83 30.32
C VAL A 107 -0.97 1.91 31.12
N PHE A 108 -1.68 0.79 31.24
CA PHE A 108 -2.94 0.68 31.97
C PHE A 108 -2.76 -0.22 33.20
N SER A 109 -3.38 0.15 34.33
CA SER A 109 -3.48 -0.70 35.51
C SER A 109 -4.74 -0.38 36.32
N GLU A 110 -5.13 -1.29 37.20
CA GLU A 110 -6.18 -1.06 38.19
C GLU A 110 -5.73 -0.02 39.24
N GLU A 111 -6.70 0.62 39.90
CA GLU A 111 -6.46 1.65 40.89
C GLU A 111 -5.60 1.11 42.05
N GLY A 112 -4.40 1.68 42.24
CA GLY A 112 -3.44 1.27 43.26
C GLY A 112 -2.36 0.27 42.78
N VAL A 113 -2.43 -0.24 41.55
CA VAL A 113 -1.41 -1.15 41.01
C VAL A 113 -0.42 -0.37 40.14
N LYS A 114 0.89 -0.57 40.38
CA LYS A 114 1.94 0.03 39.53
C LYS A 114 1.81 -0.54 38.09
N PRO A 115 1.59 0.31 37.08
CA PRO A 115 1.46 -0.15 35.70
C PRO A 115 2.76 -0.82 35.21
N MET A 116 2.64 -1.99 34.57
CA MET A 116 3.76 -2.74 34.01
C MET A 116 4.19 -2.12 32.69
N ARG A 117 5.47 -1.75 32.56
CA ARG A 117 6.05 -1.18 31.33
C ARG A 117 6.78 -2.23 30.51
N ASP A 118 7.08 -1.92 29.25
CA ASP A 118 7.81 -2.84 28.37
C ASP A 118 9.20 -3.22 28.94
N ALA A 119 9.84 -2.29 29.66
CA ALA A 119 11.09 -2.55 30.38
C ALA A 119 10.95 -3.62 31.47
N ASP A 120 9.77 -3.75 32.08
CA ASP A 120 9.47 -4.74 33.13
C ASP A 120 9.22 -6.14 32.53
N ALA A 121 8.89 -6.24 31.24
CA ALA A 121 8.65 -7.51 30.53
C ALA A 121 9.93 -8.16 29.98
N LYS A 122 11.09 -7.47 30.03
CA LYS A 122 12.36 -7.98 29.50
C LYS A 122 12.91 -9.11 30.39
N PRO A 123 13.63 -10.10 29.81
CA PRO A 123 14.10 -11.28 30.55
C PRO A 123 15.05 -10.97 31.72
N PHE A 124 15.58 -9.76 31.80
CA PHE A 124 16.48 -9.29 32.86
C PHE A 124 15.88 -8.21 33.78
N ALA A 125 14.57 -7.93 33.69
CA ALA A 125 13.91 -6.92 34.53
C ALA A 125 14.07 -7.19 36.04
N GLY A 126 14.17 -8.47 36.43
CA GLY A 126 14.41 -8.88 37.82
C GLY A 126 15.80 -8.56 38.37
N LEU A 127 16.78 -8.20 37.54
CA LEU A 127 18.13 -7.85 38.00
C LEU A 127 18.18 -6.51 38.73
N ALA A 128 17.24 -5.59 38.47
CA ALA A 128 17.15 -4.33 39.20
C ALA A 128 16.90 -4.56 40.70
N ALA A 129 16.00 -5.50 41.03
CA ALA A 129 15.73 -5.91 42.41
C ALA A 129 16.94 -6.61 43.06
N LEU A 130 17.76 -7.31 42.27
CA LEU A 130 18.98 -7.94 42.76
C LEU A 130 20.06 -6.89 43.09
N LYS A 131 20.23 -5.87 42.24
CA LYS A 131 21.14 -4.75 42.47
C LYS A 131 20.78 -3.99 43.74
N GLU A 132 19.49 -3.70 43.93
CA GLU A 132 19.00 -2.95 45.10
C GLU A 132 19.25 -3.71 46.43
N LYS A 133 19.14 -5.05 46.40
CA LYS A 133 19.51 -5.92 47.54
C LYS A 133 21.01 -5.89 47.85
N MET A 134 21.86 -5.80 46.83
CA MET A 134 23.32 -5.71 47.01
C MET A 134 23.76 -4.33 47.54
N GLU A 135 23.08 -3.25 47.13
CA GLU A 135 23.37 -1.89 47.62
C GLU A 135 22.84 -1.62 49.03
N LYS A 136 21.76 -2.31 49.44
CA LYS A 136 21.18 -2.18 50.80
C LYS A 136 21.91 -2.96 51.89
N GLY A 137 22.92 -3.77 51.54
CA GLY A 137 23.82 -4.44 52.49
C GLY A 137 23.09 -5.36 53.48
N ASP A 138 23.12 -6.65 53.20
CA ASP A 138 23.34 -7.60 54.31
C ASP A 138 24.83 -7.52 54.71
#